data_AF-A0A956XJY7-F1
#
_entry.id   AF-A0A956XJY7-F1
#
_cell.length_a   1.000
_cell.length_b   1.000
_cell.length_c   1.000
_cell.angle_alpha   90.00
_cell.angle_beta   90.00
_cell.angle_gamma   90.00
#
_symmetry.space_group_name_H-M   'P 1'
#
loop_
_entity.id
_entity.type
_entity.pdbx_description
1 polymer ?
#
loop_
_entity_poly.entity_id
_entity_poly.type
_entity_poly.pdbx_seq_one_letter_code
_entity_poly.pdbx_strand_id
1 'polypeptide(L)'
;MNLRHMFALARKEFYHIVRDPGTFLLVTVGPVFLMIVFTYMLTSEVKNAPVGVIDHAHNDASAELIDRIEADPVTRIAAYYESVDATDLDFQRGDIVAAVEIPENYGQFSLLGDVPTVHMIVDGMEPTSAEQVLETVYTIADEHTRDLAGDALSGFGLDSSLLDLPINVETETLFNPDLRSIVDFYPGLMGMMLTLPALALALSLAKEAENGTLEQLVASPVDKRALLAGKMLPYLVFGMIDVVILFIMGQVAYSVPFRGSLPEYLLVALLFNMANLGLALLIAVFVRSQQVAIIVAFLVFFVPPFFLSGMFFPADAMPFIVQLEMVEFPSMHYVSLAKAIFLQGTSIRDLLFNFVILAILGIELFEIAAFIFRKKIIVTVPWRKWLNRNEKRQSLTQQTIAQSRG
;
A
#
# COMPACT_ATOMS: atom_id res chain seq x y z
N MET A 1 0.88 8.86 34.71
CA MET A 1 -0.20 9.17 33.75
C MET A 1 -1.53 9.33 34.49
N ASN A 2 -2.09 10.54 34.58
CA ASN A 2 -3.44 10.74 35.14
C ASN A 2 -4.48 10.56 34.03
N LEU A 3 -5.16 9.41 34.03
CA LEU A 3 -6.13 9.00 32.99
C LEU A 3 -7.26 10.02 32.80
N ARG A 4 -7.68 10.75 33.85
CA ARG A 4 -8.75 11.75 33.75
C ARG A 4 -8.37 12.91 32.82
N HIS A 5 -7.14 13.40 32.91
CA HIS A 5 -6.66 14.47 32.04
C HIS A 5 -6.53 14.00 30.59
N MET A 6 -6.05 12.77 30.39
CA MET A 6 -5.93 12.16 29.06
C MET A 6 -7.30 12.05 28.37
N PHE A 7 -8.31 11.50 29.04
CA PHE A 7 -9.65 11.36 28.48
C PHE A 7 -10.36 12.70 28.26
N ALA A 8 -10.14 13.69 29.13
CA ALA A 8 -10.68 15.04 28.93
C ALA A 8 -10.11 15.70 27.65
N LEU A 9 -8.80 15.55 27.42
CA LEU A 9 -8.14 16.04 26.22
C LEU A 9 -8.61 15.27 24.97
N ALA A 10 -8.69 13.95 25.05
CA ALA A 10 -9.22 13.11 23.97
C ALA A 10 -10.64 13.51 23.59
N ARG A 11 -11.51 13.77 24.56
CA ARG A 11 -12.87 14.22 24.29
C ARG A 11 -12.90 15.57 23.57
N LYS A 12 -12.06 16.53 23.98
CA LYS A 12 -11.94 17.82 23.30
C LYS A 12 -11.50 17.63 21.85
N GLU A 13 -10.45 16.85 21.63
CA GLU A 13 -9.87 16.63 20.30
C GLU A 13 -10.82 15.85 19.39
N PHE A 14 -11.57 14.89 19.92
CA PHE A 14 -12.63 14.19 19.18
C PHE A 14 -13.68 15.18 18.63
N TYR A 15 -14.18 16.11 19.45
CA TYR A 15 -15.10 17.14 18.96
C TYR A 15 -14.45 18.11 17.98
N HIS A 16 -13.15 18.37 18.11
CA HIS A 16 -12.42 19.18 17.13
C HIS A 16 -12.42 18.49 15.77
N ILE A 17 -12.09 17.20 15.70
CA ILE A 17 -12.12 16.42 14.45
C ILE A 17 -13.50 16.45 13.82
N VAL A 18 -14.56 16.15 14.59
CA VAL A 18 -15.93 16.09 14.04
C VAL A 18 -16.45 17.47 13.58
N ARG A 19 -16.05 18.56 14.24
CA ARG A 19 -16.58 19.90 13.95
C ARG A 19 -15.75 20.70 12.97
N ASP A 20 -14.46 20.42 12.84
CA ASP A 20 -13.60 21.06 11.85
C ASP A 20 -13.69 20.31 10.53
N PRO A 21 -14.35 20.86 9.49
CA PRO A 21 -14.59 20.15 8.24
C PRO A 21 -13.28 19.76 7.54
N GLY A 22 -12.23 20.56 7.68
CA GLY A 22 -10.92 20.25 7.11
C GLY A 22 -10.29 19.00 7.75
N THR A 23 -10.26 18.94 9.08
CA THR A 23 -9.74 17.77 9.81
C THR A 23 -10.62 16.55 9.58
N PHE A 24 -11.95 16.68 9.64
CA PHE A 24 -12.86 15.56 9.36
C PHE A 24 -12.68 15.00 7.96
N LEU A 25 -12.58 15.89 6.96
CA LEU A 25 -12.39 15.50 5.57
C LEU A 25 -11.05 14.79 5.40
N LEU A 26 -9.97 15.29 5.99
CA LEU A 26 -8.67 14.65 5.90
C LEU A 26 -8.63 13.28 6.61
N VAL A 27 -9.23 13.19 7.80
CA VAL A 27 -9.15 11.99 8.64
C VAL A 27 -10.06 10.87 8.14
N THR A 28 -11.28 11.15 7.69
CA THR A 28 -12.28 10.10 7.40
C THR A 28 -12.71 10.07 5.94
N VAL A 29 -13.02 11.23 5.35
CA VAL A 29 -13.48 11.27 3.94
C VAL A 29 -12.32 11.01 2.98
N GLY A 30 -11.13 11.51 3.31
CA GLY A 30 -9.91 11.41 2.53
C GLY A 30 -9.49 9.97 2.25
N PRO A 31 -9.36 9.10 3.28
CA PRO A 31 -9.08 7.67 3.07
C PRO A 31 -10.05 7.01 2.09
N VAL A 32 -11.35 7.24 2.26
CA VAL A 32 -12.39 6.63 1.42
C VAL A 32 -12.33 7.16 -0.01
N PHE A 33 -12.24 8.49 -0.17
CA PHE A 33 -12.15 9.14 -1.46
C PHE A 33 -10.91 8.69 -2.24
N LEU A 34 -9.74 8.72 -1.60
CA LEU A 34 -8.50 8.31 -2.25
C LEU A 34 -8.51 6.81 -2.54
N MET A 35 -9.07 5.96 -1.66
CA MET A 35 -9.23 4.55 -1.98
C MET A 35 -10.09 4.36 -3.24
N ILE A 36 -11.20 5.08 -3.39
CA ILE A 36 -12.04 5.01 -4.61
C ILE A 36 -11.22 5.44 -5.84
N VAL A 37 -10.47 6.54 -5.74
CA VAL A 37 -9.64 7.03 -6.86
C VAL A 37 -8.55 6.03 -7.24
N PHE A 38 -7.78 5.52 -6.28
CA PHE A 38 -6.71 4.55 -6.54
C PHE A 38 -7.26 3.22 -7.05
N THR A 39 -8.40 2.78 -6.51
CA THR A 39 -9.02 1.54 -6.96
C THR A 39 -9.52 1.67 -8.39
N TYR A 40 -10.16 2.80 -8.73
CA TYR A 40 -10.58 3.11 -10.10
C TYR A 40 -9.40 3.09 -11.08
N MET A 41 -8.24 3.62 -10.66
CA MET A 41 -7.01 3.60 -11.47
C MET A 41 -6.49 2.19 -11.73
N LEU A 42 -6.60 1.27 -10.75
CA LEU A 42 -6.16 -0.12 -10.89
C LEU A 42 -7.15 -1.01 -11.66
N THR A 43 -8.45 -0.68 -11.63
CA THR A 43 -9.48 -1.42 -12.36
C THR A 43 -9.63 -1.02 -13.82
N SER A 44 -8.78 -0.12 -14.33
CA SER A 44 -8.83 0.28 -15.74
C SER A 44 -8.40 -0.90 -16.63
N GLU A 45 -9.38 -1.73 -17.02
CA GLU A 45 -9.19 -2.88 -17.90
C GLU A 45 -8.50 -2.47 -19.20
N VAL A 46 -7.44 -3.17 -19.56
CA VAL A 46 -6.88 -3.11 -20.92
C VAL A 46 -7.87 -3.76 -21.88
N LYS A 47 -8.22 -3.05 -22.95
CA LYS A 47 -9.13 -3.54 -24.00
C LYS A 47 -8.44 -3.42 -25.35
N ASN A 48 -8.54 -4.46 -26.16
CA ASN A 48 -7.93 -4.53 -27.49
C ASN A 48 -6.40 -4.31 -27.49
N ALA A 49 -5.69 -4.91 -26.53
CA ALA A 49 -4.24 -4.91 -26.54
C ALA A 49 -3.74 -5.56 -27.83
N PRO A 50 -2.87 -4.88 -28.61
CA PRO A 50 -2.38 -5.45 -29.85
C PRO A 50 -1.40 -6.59 -29.56
N VAL A 51 -1.73 -7.78 -30.06
CA VAL A 51 -0.94 -9.00 -29.90
C VAL A 51 -0.44 -9.47 -31.27
N GLY A 52 0.85 -9.78 -31.35
CA GLY A 52 1.48 -10.46 -32.48
C GLY A 52 1.37 -11.97 -32.36
N VAL A 53 1.19 -12.68 -33.48
CA VAL A 53 1.12 -14.14 -33.49
C VAL A 53 2.25 -14.71 -34.36
N ILE A 54 3.00 -15.65 -33.81
CA ILE A 54 3.98 -16.49 -34.52
C ILE A 54 3.46 -17.92 -34.46
N ASP A 55 2.89 -18.40 -35.57
CA ASP A 55 2.36 -19.77 -35.66
C ASP A 55 3.33 -20.65 -36.44
N HIS A 56 4.05 -21.54 -35.76
CA HIS A 56 4.89 -22.54 -36.43
C HIS A 56 4.13 -23.85 -36.71
N ALA A 57 2.99 -24.07 -36.06
CA ALA A 57 2.23 -25.33 -36.14
C ALA A 57 1.36 -25.43 -37.40
N HIS A 58 0.82 -24.30 -37.85
CA HIS A 58 0.01 -24.18 -39.07
C HIS A 58 -1.06 -25.28 -39.20
N ASN A 59 -1.81 -25.53 -38.13
CA ASN A 59 -2.80 -26.60 -38.06
C ASN A 59 -4.14 -26.12 -37.47
N ASP A 60 -5.17 -26.95 -37.54
CA ASP A 60 -6.50 -26.56 -37.06
C ASP A 60 -6.51 -26.22 -35.55
N ALA A 61 -5.63 -26.84 -34.76
CA ALA A 61 -5.50 -26.58 -33.33
C ALA A 61 -4.83 -25.22 -33.04
N SER A 62 -3.86 -24.78 -33.83
CA SER A 62 -3.28 -23.45 -33.72
C SER A 62 -4.26 -22.38 -34.19
N ALA A 63 -5.00 -22.64 -35.27
CA ALA A 63 -6.05 -21.74 -35.75
C ALA A 63 -7.15 -21.51 -34.70
N GLU A 64 -7.62 -22.57 -34.04
CA GLU A 64 -8.64 -22.44 -32.98
C GLU A 64 -8.13 -21.67 -31.75
N LEU A 65 -6.87 -21.86 -31.35
CA LEU A 65 -6.26 -21.08 -30.28
C LEU A 65 -6.23 -19.59 -30.63
N ILE A 66 -5.81 -19.27 -31.86
CA ILE A 66 -5.73 -17.90 -32.37
C ILE A 66 -7.12 -17.26 -32.38
N ASP A 67 -8.15 -17.97 -32.83
CA ASP A 67 -9.54 -17.49 -32.82
C ASP A 67 -10.04 -17.21 -31.40
N ARG A 68 -9.69 -18.06 -30.42
CA ARG A 68 -10.03 -17.82 -29.00
C ARG A 68 -9.34 -16.58 -28.45
N ILE A 69 -8.07 -16.36 -28.81
CA ILE A 69 -7.32 -15.14 -28.45
C ILE A 69 -7.93 -13.89 -29.12
N GLU A 70 -8.37 -13.98 -30.38
CA GLU A 70 -9.02 -12.84 -31.06
C GLU A 70 -10.43 -12.54 -30.51
N ALA A 71 -11.13 -13.55 -30.02
CA ALA A 71 -12.48 -13.41 -29.47
C ALA A 71 -12.50 -12.75 -28.07
N ASP A 72 -11.38 -12.76 -27.34
CA ASP A 72 -11.30 -12.15 -26.01
C ASP A 72 -11.20 -10.62 -26.09
N PRO A 73 -11.99 -9.85 -25.32
CA PRO A 73 -12.01 -8.38 -25.37
C PRO A 73 -10.72 -7.71 -24.87
N VAL A 74 -9.85 -8.43 -24.16
CA VAL A 74 -8.55 -7.92 -23.69
C VAL A 74 -7.56 -7.85 -24.85
N THR A 75 -7.63 -8.78 -25.80
CA THR A 75 -6.64 -8.95 -26.86
C THR A 75 -7.20 -8.57 -28.23
N ARG A 76 -6.29 -8.21 -29.16
CA ARG A 76 -6.61 -8.01 -30.57
C ARG A 76 -5.40 -8.42 -31.38
N ILE A 77 -5.60 -9.30 -32.36
CA ILE A 77 -4.50 -9.68 -33.26
C ILE A 77 -4.14 -8.47 -34.12
N ALA A 78 -2.89 -8.03 -34.00
CA ALA A 78 -2.36 -6.88 -34.72
C ALA A 78 -1.63 -7.30 -36.00
N ALA A 79 -0.85 -8.38 -35.93
CA ALA A 79 -0.05 -8.88 -37.05
C ALA A 79 0.38 -10.34 -36.83
N TYR A 80 0.75 -10.98 -37.93
CA TYR A 80 1.36 -12.31 -37.96
C TYR A 80 2.83 -12.17 -38.31
N TYR A 81 3.68 -12.94 -37.64
CA TYR A 81 5.14 -12.88 -37.78
C TYR A 81 5.71 -14.27 -38.06
N GLU A 82 6.81 -14.32 -38.80
CA GLU A 82 7.51 -15.57 -39.13
C GLU A 82 8.53 -15.97 -38.07
N SER A 83 8.97 -15.04 -37.22
CA SER A 83 9.97 -15.27 -36.18
C SER A 83 9.89 -14.21 -35.09
N VAL A 84 10.46 -14.54 -33.92
CA VAL A 84 10.60 -13.61 -32.79
C VAL A 84 11.33 -12.32 -33.19
N ASP A 85 12.44 -12.41 -33.94
CA ASP A 85 13.22 -11.24 -34.36
C ASP A 85 12.40 -10.26 -35.23
N ALA A 86 11.36 -10.75 -35.93
CA ALA A 86 10.48 -9.90 -36.74
C ALA A 86 9.54 -9.03 -35.89
N THR A 87 9.36 -9.35 -34.60
CA THR A 87 8.49 -8.62 -33.67
C THR A 87 9.18 -7.38 -33.07
N ASP A 88 10.52 -7.35 -33.05
CA ASP A 88 11.31 -6.31 -32.36
C ASP A 88 10.98 -4.88 -32.80
N LEU A 89 10.78 -4.65 -34.09
CA LEU A 89 10.49 -3.32 -34.62
C LEU A 89 9.11 -2.82 -34.22
N ASP A 90 8.14 -3.72 -34.14
CA ASP A 90 6.76 -3.38 -33.81
C ASP A 90 6.58 -3.23 -32.28
N PHE A 91 7.35 -4.00 -31.49
CA PHE A 91 7.53 -3.73 -30.06
C PHE A 91 8.14 -2.35 -29.82
N GLN A 92 9.22 -1.99 -30.52
CA GLN A 92 9.86 -0.67 -30.37
C GLN A 92 8.96 0.50 -30.78
N ARG A 93 8.00 0.27 -31.68
CA ARG A 93 7.01 1.28 -32.11
C ARG A 93 5.78 1.35 -31.21
N GLY A 94 5.58 0.36 -30.32
CA GLY A 94 4.37 0.20 -29.53
C GLY A 94 3.17 -0.26 -30.35
N ASP A 95 3.40 -0.85 -31.53
CA ASP A 95 2.36 -1.38 -32.41
C ASP A 95 1.84 -2.73 -31.90
N ILE A 96 2.63 -3.45 -31.10
CA ILE A 96 2.27 -4.65 -30.35
C ILE A 96 2.74 -4.54 -28.90
N VAL A 97 1.97 -5.13 -27.97
CA VAL A 97 2.28 -5.18 -26.52
C VAL A 97 2.73 -6.58 -26.10
N ALA A 98 2.29 -7.61 -26.83
CA ALA A 98 2.72 -8.99 -26.63
C ALA A 98 2.87 -9.71 -27.97
N ALA A 99 3.66 -10.78 -27.99
CA ALA A 99 3.78 -11.73 -29.08
C ALA A 99 3.62 -13.16 -28.54
N VAL A 100 2.78 -13.95 -29.20
CA VAL A 100 2.48 -15.33 -28.84
C VAL A 100 3.12 -16.24 -29.87
N GLU A 101 4.01 -17.12 -29.41
CA GLU A 101 4.71 -18.10 -30.24
C GLU A 101 4.15 -19.50 -29.98
N ILE A 102 3.55 -20.07 -31.03
CA ILE A 102 2.94 -21.40 -31.02
C ILE A 102 3.94 -22.38 -31.66
N PRO A 103 4.39 -23.41 -30.93
CA PRO A 103 5.43 -24.32 -31.41
C PRO A 103 4.90 -25.32 -32.45
N GLU A 104 5.77 -25.86 -33.32
CA GLU A 104 5.39 -26.80 -34.40
C GLU A 104 4.61 -28.04 -33.92
N ASN A 105 4.84 -28.49 -32.68
CA ASN A 105 4.21 -29.65 -32.07
C ASN A 105 2.86 -29.35 -31.40
N TYR A 106 2.34 -28.11 -31.50
CA TYR A 106 1.06 -27.74 -30.90
C TYR A 106 -0.08 -28.58 -31.49
N GLY A 107 -0.96 -29.12 -30.62
CA GLY A 107 -2.04 -30.03 -31.01
C GLY A 107 -1.63 -31.49 -31.26
N GLN A 108 -0.34 -31.83 -31.20
CA GLN A 108 0.14 -33.21 -31.35
C GLN A 108 0.34 -33.87 -29.98
N PHE A 109 -0.74 -34.42 -29.40
CA PHE A 109 -0.67 -35.11 -28.12
C PHE A 109 0.05 -36.47 -28.23
N SER A 110 1.12 -36.64 -27.47
CA SER A 110 1.82 -37.91 -27.29
C SER A 110 1.71 -38.37 -25.83
N LEU A 111 1.20 -39.58 -25.60
CA LEU A 111 1.08 -40.20 -24.26
C LEU A 111 2.42 -40.40 -23.53
N LEU A 112 3.55 -40.21 -24.23
CA LEU A 112 4.93 -40.36 -23.72
C LEU A 112 5.82 -39.13 -24.02
N GLY A 113 5.26 -38.04 -24.54
CA GLY A 113 6.01 -36.86 -25.01
C GLY A 113 5.80 -35.60 -24.16
N ASP A 114 6.62 -34.59 -24.43
CA ASP A 114 6.51 -33.27 -23.80
C ASP A 114 5.20 -32.57 -24.23
N VAL A 115 4.53 -31.94 -23.25
CA VAL A 115 3.36 -31.10 -23.50
C VAL A 115 3.82 -29.84 -24.26
N PRO A 116 3.22 -29.51 -25.42
CA PRO A 116 3.64 -28.33 -26.18
C PRO A 116 3.44 -27.07 -25.33
N THR A 117 4.50 -26.27 -25.20
CA THR A 117 4.50 -25.04 -24.39
C THR A 117 4.34 -23.84 -25.32
N VAL A 118 3.27 -23.06 -25.15
CA VAL A 118 3.10 -21.78 -25.83
C VAL A 118 4.05 -20.78 -25.18
N HIS A 119 4.92 -20.15 -25.99
CA HIS A 119 5.83 -19.12 -25.52
C HIS A 119 5.22 -17.74 -25.72
N MET A 120 5.47 -16.84 -24.78
CA MET A 120 4.99 -15.46 -24.91
C MET A 120 6.10 -14.49 -24.58
N ILE A 121 6.18 -13.45 -25.40
CA ILE A 121 7.11 -12.34 -25.27
C ILE A 121 6.25 -11.10 -25.07
N VAL A 122 6.59 -10.28 -24.08
CA VAL A 122 5.77 -9.13 -23.72
C VAL A 122 6.64 -7.90 -23.52
N ASP A 123 6.12 -6.74 -23.93
CA ASP A 123 6.79 -5.48 -23.74
C ASP A 123 6.78 -5.06 -22.27
N GLY A 124 7.97 -4.94 -21.66
CA GLY A 124 8.13 -4.49 -20.29
C GLY A 124 7.91 -2.98 -20.07
N MET A 125 7.65 -2.19 -21.13
CA MET A 125 7.41 -0.74 -21.01
C MET A 125 6.06 -0.40 -20.37
N GLU A 126 5.04 -1.26 -20.51
CA GLU A 126 3.72 -1.13 -19.89
C GLU A 126 3.37 -2.38 -19.07
N PRO A 127 3.98 -2.56 -17.87
CA PRO A 127 3.96 -3.83 -17.12
C PRO A 127 2.56 -4.31 -16.77
N THR A 128 1.67 -3.40 -16.39
CA THR A 128 0.29 -3.75 -16.01
C THR A 128 -0.51 -4.28 -17.20
N SER A 129 -0.31 -3.70 -18.38
CA SER A 129 -0.99 -4.15 -19.60
C SER A 129 -0.41 -5.46 -20.12
N ALA A 130 0.91 -5.57 -20.05
CA ALA A 130 1.66 -6.76 -20.37
C ALA A 130 1.23 -7.97 -19.53
N GLU A 131 1.13 -7.78 -18.20
CA GLU A 131 0.72 -8.81 -17.25
C GLU A 131 -0.72 -9.27 -17.54
N GLN A 132 -1.66 -8.33 -17.74
CA GLN A 132 -3.05 -8.68 -18.06
C GLN A 132 -3.18 -9.47 -19.36
N VAL A 133 -2.45 -9.09 -20.42
CA VAL A 133 -2.43 -9.83 -21.70
C VAL A 133 -1.81 -11.22 -21.53
N LEU A 134 -0.72 -11.31 -20.76
CA LEU A 134 -0.04 -12.56 -20.50
C LEU A 134 -0.93 -13.56 -19.75
N GLU A 135 -1.64 -13.07 -18.74
CA GLU A 135 -2.59 -13.86 -17.96
C GLU A 135 -3.78 -14.33 -18.80
N THR A 136 -4.37 -13.45 -19.61
CA THR A 136 -5.48 -13.80 -20.51
C THR A 136 -5.06 -14.88 -21.50
N VAL A 137 -3.96 -14.68 -22.23
CA VAL A 137 -3.53 -15.64 -23.25
C VAL A 137 -3.08 -16.95 -22.62
N TYR A 138 -2.44 -16.91 -21.44
CA TYR A 138 -2.09 -18.14 -20.70
C TYR A 138 -3.35 -18.94 -20.33
N THR A 139 -4.39 -18.28 -19.82
CA THR A 139 -5.66 -18.93 -19.47
C THR A 139 -6.32 -19.56 -20.70
N ILE A 140 -6.40 -18.83 -21.81
CA ILE A 140 -6.96 -19.33 -23.07
C ILE A 140 -6.17 -20.53 -23.61
N ALA A 141 -4.84 -20.46 -23.58
CA ALA A 141 -3.97 -21.54 -24.04
C ALA A 141 -4.08 -22.79 -23.16
N ASP A 142 -4.19 -22.61 -21.84
CA ASP A 142 -4.34 -23.69 -20.87
C ASP A 142 -5.72 -24.38 -21.03
N GLU A 143 -6.80 -23.61 -21.16
CA GLU A 143 -8.14 -24.15 -21.46
C GLU A 143 -8.18 -24.92 -22.78
N HIS A 144 -7.60 -24.37 -23.86
CA HIS A 144 -7.57 -25.04 -25.16
C HIS A 144 -6.74 -26.33 -25.13
N THR A 145 -5.62 -26.32 -24.41
CA THR A 145 -4.78 -27.51 -24.23
C THR A 145 -5.54 -28.61 -23.48
N ARG A 146 -6.38 -28.26 -22.49
CA ARG A 146 -7.27 -29.22 -21.80
C ARG A 146 -8.32 -29.80 -22.73
N ASP A 147 -8.98 -28.98 -23.55
CA ASP A 147 -10.01 -29.43 -24.50
C ASP A 147 -9.41 -30.45 -25.49
N LEU A 148 -8.26 -30.11 -26.09
CA LEU A 148 -7.56 -30.98 -27.02
C LEU A 148 -7.11 -32.31 -26.37
N ALA A 149 -6.67 -32.28 -25.11
CA ALA A 149 -6.32 -33.48 -24.37
C ALA A 149 -7.54 -34.38 -24.12
N GLY A 150 -8.69 -33.79 -23.76
CA GLY A 150 -9.94 -34.49 -23.56
C GLY A 150 -10.46 -35.16 -24.83
N ASP A 151 -10.43 -34.44 -25.95
CA ASP A 151 -10.86 -34.93 -27.26
C ASP A 151 -9.97 -36.09 -27.73
N ALA A 152 -8.65 -35.96 -27.58
CA ALA A 152 -7.71 -37.03 -27.92
C ALA A 152 -8.00 -38.33 -27.14
N LEU A 153 -8.27 -38.23 -25.83
CA LEU A 153 -8.57 -39.40 -24.98
C LEU A 153 -9.91 -40.06 -25.35
N SER A 154 -10.93 -39.26 -25.66
CA SER A 154 -12.23 -39.75 -26.09
C SER A 154 -12.14 -40.52 -27.42
N GLY A 155 -11.27 -40.08 -28.34
CA GLY A 155 -10.98 -40.74 -29.61
C GLY A 155 -10.35 -42.13 -29.47
N PHE A 156 -9.68 -42.41 -28.35
CA PHE A 156 -9.13 -43.73 -28.02
C PHE A 156 -10.08 -44.63 -27.21
N GLY A 157 -11.32 -44.18 -26.93
CA GLY A 157 -12.31 -44.96 -26.17
C GLY A 157 -11.93 -45.17 -24.70
N LEU A 158 -11.03 -44.34 -24.18
CA LEU A 158 -10.62 -44.32 -22.77
C LEU A 158 -11.47 -43.28 -22.05
N ASP A 159 -12.12 -43.70 -20.96
CA ASP A 159 -12.80 -42.79 -20.05
C ASP A 159 -11.74 -41.88 -19.41
N SER A 160 -11.90 -40.57 -19.53
CA SER A 160 -10.95 -39.57 -19.01
C SER A 160 -10.76 -39.65 -17.49
N SER A 161 -11.61 -40.42 -16.81
CA SER A 161 -11.53 -40.74 -15.38
C SER A 161 -10.63 -41.95 -15.03
N LEU A 162 -10.19 -42.76 -16.00
CA LEU A 162 -9.44 -44.01 -15.76
C LEU A 162 -7.93 -43.93 -16.00
N LEU A 163 -7.46 -42.83 -16.59
CA LEU A 163 -6.04 -42.53 -16.68
C LEU A 163 -5.75 -41.36 -15.75
N ASP A 164 -4.98 -41.64 -14.70
CA ASP A 164 -4.20 -40.67 -13.91
C ASP A 164 -3.11 -40.05 -14.82
N LEU A 165 -3.52 -39.50 -15.97
CA LEU A 165 -2.65 -38.69 -16.81
C LEU A 165 -2.30 -37.46 -15.96
N PRO A 166 -1.01 -37.10 -15.84
CA PRO A 166 -0.56 -35.95 -15.06
C PRO A 166 -0.88 -34.63 -15.78
N ILE A 167 -2.06 -34.54 -16.37
CA ILE A 167 -2.67 -33.31 -16.88
C ILE A 167 -3.90 -33.00 -16.02
N ASN A 168 -3.84 -33.33 -14.72
CA ASN A 168 -4.50 -32.51 -13.73
C ASN A 168 -3.49 -31.45 -13.27
N VAL A 169 -3.08 -30.57 -14.19
CA VAL A 169 -2.64 -29.25 -13.79
C VAL A 169 -3.92 -28.50 -13.50
N GLU A 170 -4.49 -28.76 -12.32
CA GLU A 170 -5.21 -27.71 -11.62
C GLU A 170 -4.17 -26.62 -11.42
N THR A 171 -4.15 -25.64 -12.32
CA THR A 171 -3.49 -24.36 -12.07
C THR A 171 -4.34 -23.68 -11.01
N GLU A 172 -4.27 -24.20 -9.78
CA GLU A 172 -4.80 -23.57 -8.59
C GLU A 172 -3.91 -22.34 -8.36
N THR A 173 -4.30 -21.23 -8.97
CA THR A 173 -3.93 -19.90 -8.48
C THR A 173 -4.53 -19.76 -7.09
N LEU A 174 -3.78 -20.22 -6.09
CA LEU A 174 -4.23 -20.49 -4.71
C LEU A 174 -4.98 -19.32 -4.06
N PHE A 175 -4.73 -18.07 -4.49
CA PHE A 175 -5.21 -16.88 -3.79
C PHE A 175 -5.99 -15.85 -4.64
N ASN A 176 -5.80 -15.78 -5.95
CA ASN A 176 -6.49 -14.85 -6.87
C ASN A 176 -6.79 -15.52 -8.23
N PRO A 177 -7.83 -16.39 -8.31
CA PRO A 177 -8.09 -17.19 -9.50
C PRO A 177 -8.55 -16.38 -10.72
N ASP A 178 -9.22 -15.26 -10.48
CA ASP A 178 -9.65 -14.32 -11.52
C ASP A 178 -8.54 -13.30 -11.87
N LEU A 179 -7.35 -13.42 -11.24
CA LEU A 179 -6.16 -12.58 -11.44
C LEU A 179 -6.44 -11.07 -11.43
N ARG A 180 -7.43 -10.66 -10.64
CA ARG A 180 -7.85 -9.26 -10.56
C ARG A 180 -6.80 -8.47 -9.78
N SER A 181 -6.05 -7.58 -10.43
CA SER A 181 -4.96 -6.81 -9.80
C SER A 181 -5.42 -6.08 -8.54
N ILE A 182 -6.65 -5.57 -8.54
CA ILE A 182 -7.27 -4.95 -7.36
C ILE A 182 -7.19 -5.82 -6.10
N VAL A 183 -7.37 -7.14 -6.21
CA VAL A 183 -7.37 -8.07 -5.07
C VAL A 183 -6.01 -8.09 -4.39
N ASP A 184 -4.92 -8.08 -5.17
CA ASP A 184 -3.55 -8.12 -4.66
C ASP A 184 -3.08 -6.77 -4.09
N PHE A 185 -3.53 -5.67 -4.70
CA PHE A 185 -3.15 -4.32 -4.27
C PHE A 185 -4.00 -3.79 -3.11
N TYR A 186 -5.23 -4.28 -2.92
CA TYR A 186 -6.18 -3.72 -1.96
C TYR A 186 -5.64 -3.59 -0.53
N PRO A 187 -5.06 -4.63 0.10
CA PRO A 187 -4.54 -4.53 1.46
C PRO A 187 -3.40 -3.50 1.56
N GLY A 188 -2.60 -3.37 0.50
CA GLY A 188 -1.55 -2.36 0.36
C GLY A 188 -2.10 -0.93 0.35
N LEU A 189 -3.10 -0.69 -0.50
CA LEU A 189 -3.78 0.61 -0.58
C LEU A 189 -4.44 1.00 0.74
N MET A 190 -5.03 0.04 1.47
CA MET A 190 -5.56 0.31 2.81
C MET A 190 -4.48 0.86 3.73
N GLY A 191 -3.29 0.26 3.72
CA GLY A 191 -2.15 0.72 4.52
C GLY A 191 -1.77 2.17 4.21
N MET A 192 -1.75 2.53 2.93
CA MET A 192 -1.48 3.90 2.48
C MET A 192 -2.54 4.88 2.98
N MET A 193 -3.83 4.52 2.88
CA MET A 193 -4.93 5.38 3.32
C MET A 193 -4.95 5.62 4.84
N LEU A 194 -4.58 4.60 5.62
CA LEU A 194 -4.50 4.66 7.08
C LEU A 194 -3.34 5.54 7.59
N THR A 195 -2.52 6.12 6.71
CA THR A 195 -1.55 7.16 7.09
C THR A 195 -2.19 8.54 7.25
N LEU A 196 -3.38 8.78 6.69
CA LEU A 196 -4.03 10.10 6.71
C LEU A 196 -4.44 10.58 8.11
N PRO A 197 -4.97 9.73 9.02
CA PRO A 197 -5.19 10.14 10.41
C PRO A 197 -3.89 10.59 11.09
N ALA A 198 -2.76 9.96 10.76
CA ALA A 198 -1.45 10.35 11.28
C ALA A 198 -0.95 11.67 10.68
N LEU A 199 -1.11 11.88 9.37
CA LEU A 199 -0.88 13.19 8.75
C LEU A 199 -1.70 14.28 9.45
N ALA A 200 -2.99 14.07 9.68
CA ALA A 200 -3.85 15.03 10.35
C ALA A 200 -3.39 15.36 11.78
N LEU A 201 -2.91 14.36 12.54
CA LEU A 201 -2.31 14.58 13.86
C LEU A 201 -1.04 15.45 13.78
N ALA A 202 -0.14 15.17 12.82
CA ALA A 202 1.07 15.96 12.62
C ALA A 202 0.73 17.42 12.28
N LEU A 203 -0.28 17.65 11.42
CA LEU A 203 -0.74 18.99 11.06
C LEU A 203 -1.41 19.72 12.23
N SER A 204 -2.20 19.03 13.05
CA SER A 204 -2.82 19.60 14.25
C SER A 204 -1.74 20.10 15.21
N LEU A 205 -0.71 19.30 15.46
CA LEU A 205 0.40 19.68 16.33
C LEU A 205 1.29 20.78 15.74
N ALA A 206 1.56 20.75 14.43
CA ALA A 206 2.29 21.81 13.76
C ALA A 206 1.53 23.15 13.82
N LYS A 207 0.20 23.12 13.69
CA LYS A 207 -0.67 24.29 13.88
C LYS A 207 -0.58 24.86 15.28
N GLU A 208 -0.56 23.99 16.29
CA GLU A 208 -0.39 24.41 17.69
C GLU A 208 1.00 24.99 17.96
N ALA A 209 2.04 24.44 17.32
CA ALA A 209 3.40 24.97 17.39
C ALA A 209 3.49 26.36 16.75
N GLU A 210 2.88 26.54 15.58
CA GLU A 210 2.87 27.80 14.84
C GLU A 210 2.11 28.91 15.60
N ASN A 211 0.99 28.55 16.23
CA ASN A 211 0.18 29.47 17.02
C ASN A 211 0.73 29.74 18.44
N GLY A 212 1.83 29.10 18.84
CA GLY A 212 2.43 29.25 20.16
C GLY A 212 1.61 28.64 21.32
N THR A 213 0.61 27.82 21.00
CA THR A 213 -0.23 27.15 22.01
C THR A 213 0.41 25.87 22.51
N LEU A 214 1.33 25.29 21.73
CA LEU A 214 2.10 24.11 22.12
C LEU A 214 2.93 24.37 23.37
N GLU A 215 3.55 25.55 23.50
CA GLU A 215 4.33 25.96 24.66
C GLU A 215 3.46 26.10 25.92
N GLN A 216 2.21 26.57 25.76
CA GLN A 216 1.26 26.69 26.86
C GLN A 216 0.77 25.32 27.34
N LEU A 217 0.46 24.42 26.40
CA LEU A 217 0.10 23.03 26.66
C LEU A 217 1.20 22.30 27.41
N VAL A 218 2.44 22.52 26.98
CA VAL A 218 3.65 21.98 27.58
C VAL A 218 3.93 22.51 29.00
N ALA A 219 3.66 23.80 29.23
CA ALA A 219 3.88 24.45 30.53
C ALA A 219 2.80 24.10 31.56
N SER A 220 1.71 23.46 31.12
CA SER A 220 0.66 22.98 32.02
C SER A 220 1.19 21.90 32.98
N PRO A 221 0.62 21.75 34.18
CA PRO A 221 1.01 20.72 35.15
C PRO A 221 0.59 19.29 34.73
N VAL A 222 0.21 19.08 33.47
CA VAL A 222 -0.23 17.79 32.93
C VAL A 222 0.98 16.97 32.49
N ASP A 223 0.94 15.68 32.78
CA ASP A 223 1.94 14.71 32.34
C ASP A 223 2.04 14.68 30.80
N LYS A 224 3.24 14.90 30.24
CA LYS A 224 3.45 15.02 28.78
C LYS A 224 2.99 13.77 28.02
N ARG A 225 3.17 12.58 28.62
CA ARG A 225 2.68 11.32 28.06
C ARG A 225 1.15 11.29 27.97
N ALA A 226 0.47 11.73 29.03
CA ALA A 226 -1.00 11.81 29.06
C ALA A 226 -1.53 12.81 28.02
N LEU A 227 -0.79 13.90 27.77
CA LEU A 227 -1.15 14.90 26.77
C LEU A 227 -1.00 14.37 25.34
N LEU A 228 0.13 13.73 25.02
CA LEU A 228 0.34 13.14 23.70
C LEU A 228 -0.62 11.98 23.43
N ALA A 229 -0.77 11.06 24.40
CA ALA A 229 -1.73 9.96 24.28
C ALA A 229 -3.18 10.47 24.17
N GLY A 230 -3.54 11.52 24.92
CA GLY A 230 -4.86 12.14 24.85
C GLY A 230 -5.16 12.76 23.49
N LYS A 231 -4.16 13.31 22.80
CA LYS A 231 -4.29 13.78 21.41
C LYS A 231 -4.34 12.65 20.40
N MET A 232 -3.49 11.64 20.54
CA MET A 232 -3.46 10.50 19.61
C MET A 232 -4.75 9.68 19.63
N LEU A 233 -5.33 9.46 20.81
CA LEU A 233 -6.46 8.55 20.99
C LEU A 233 -7.65 8.82 20.03
N PRO A 234 -8.13 10.07 19.84
CA PRO A 234 -9.16 10.34 18.84
C PRO A 234 -8.75 9.95 17.43
N TYR A 235 -7.54 10.27 16.98
CA TYR A 235 -7.07 9.90 15.64
C TYR A 235 -6.93 8.37 15.49
N LEU A 236 -6.57 7.67 16.56
CA LEU A 236 -6.56 6.19 16.59
C LEU A 236 -7.98 5.63 16.44
N VAL A 237 -8.96 6.22 17.13
CA VAL A 237 -10.37 5.83 17.00
C VAL A 237 -10.87 6.05 15.56
N PHE A 238 -10.57 7.21 14.98
CA PHE A 238 -10.95 7.48 13.59
C PHE A 238 -10.23 6.57 12.59
N GLY A 239 -8.93 6.32 12.77
CA GLY A 239 -8.20 5.36 11.94
C GLY A 239 -8.79 3.95 12.02
N MET A 240 -9.23 3.50 13.20
CA MET A 240 -9.94 2.22 13.33
C MET A 240 -11.35 2.25 12.71
N ILE A 241 -12.03 3.39 12.70
CA ILE A 241 -13.28 3.56 11.94
C ILE A 241 -12.98 3.41 10.44
N ASP A 242 -11.90 4.02 9.93
CA ASP A 242 -11.49 3.89 8.53
C ASP A 242 -11.11 2.45 8.18
N VAL A 243 -10.44 1.71 9.08
CA VAL A 243 -10.18 0.27 8.89
C VAL A 243 -11.47 -0.48 8.61
N VAL A 244 -12.52 -0.23 9.39
CA VAL A 244 -13.82 -0.89 9.23
C VAL A 244 -14.51 -0.44 7.94
N ILE A 245 -14.51 0.86 7.63
CA ILE A 245 -15.14 1.40 6.41
C ILE A 245 -14.46 0.83 5.16
N LEU A 246 -13.13 0.90 5.09
CA LEU A 246 -12.34 0.41 3.97
C LEU A 246 -12.43 -1.11 3.85
N PHE A 247 -12.49 -1.85 4.96
CA PHE A 247 -12.73 -3.29 4.96
C PHE A 247 -14.08 -3.63 4.33
N ILE A 248 -15.16 -2.99 4.78
CA ILE A 248 -16.51 -3.21 4.25
C ILE A 248 -16.55 -2.84 2.77
N MET A 249 -15.91 -1.74 2.38
CA MET A 249 -15.84 -1.31 0.99
C MET A 249 -15.10 -2.33 0.12
N GLY A 250 -13.99 -2.91 0.59
CA GLY A 250 -13.27 -3.97 -0.12
C GLY A 250 -14.14 -5.20 -0.39
N GLN A 251 -14.90 -5.63 0.62
CA GLN A 251 -15.81 -6.78 0.48
C GLN A 251 -16.98 -6.48 -0.44
N VAL A 252 -17.66 -5.35 -0.24
CA VAL A 252 -18.97 -5.07 -0.88
C VAL A 252 -18.81 -4.42 -2.25
N ALA A 253 -17.93 -3.43 -2.39
CA ALA A 253 -17.78 -2.69 -3.64
C ALA A 253 -16.83 -3.36 -4.63
N TYR A 254 -15.84 -4.10 -4.11
CA TYR A 254 -14.72 -4.60 -4.91
C TYR A 254 -14.58 -6.13 -4.90
N SER A 255 -15.40 -6.83 -4.12
CA SER A 255 -15.39 -8.29 -3.99
C SER A 255 -14.00 -8.85 -3.67
N VAL A 256 -13.23 -8.14 -2.83
CA VAL A 256 -11.91 -8.59 -2.39
C VAL A 256 -12.13 -9.74 -1.40
N PRO A 257 -11.54 -10.93 -1.59
CA PRO A 257 -11.69 -12.02 -0.65
C PRO A 257 -11.07 -11.69 0.71
N PHE A 258 -11.73 -12.13 1.78
CA PHE A 258 -11.18 -12.11 3.13
C PHE A 258 -11.28 -13.51 3.73
N ARG A 259 -10.14 -14.22 3.76
CA ARG A 259 -10.07 -15.61 4.22
C ARG A 259 -9.64 -15.77 5.68
N GLY A 260 -9.08 -14.72 6.29
CA GLY A 260 -8.50 -14.77 7.63
C GLY A 260 -9.43 -14.40 8.78
N SER A 261 -8.82 -14.13 9.93
CA SER A 261 -9.53 -13.79 11.18
C SER A 261 -9.68 -12.27 11.33
N LEU A 262 -10.92 -11.78 11.42
CA LEU A 262 -11.20 -10.35 11.58
C LEU A 262 -10.56 -9.75 12.86
N PRO A 263 -10.62 -10.40 14.05
CA PRO A 263 -9.92 -9.91 15.23
C PRO A 263 -8.39 -9.78 15.04
N GLU A 264 -7.76 -10.72 14.33
CA GLU A 264 -6.34 -10.66 14.02
C GLU A 264 -6.03 -9.48 13.11
N TYR A 265 -6.81 -9.28 12.07
CA TYR A 265 -6.68 -8.12 11.19
C TYR A 265 -6.85 -6.80 11.93
N LEU A 266 -7.88 -6.67 12.77
CA LEU A 266 -8.11 -5.46 13.58
C LEU A 266 -6.95 -5.19 14.54
N LEU A 267 -6.32 -6.23 15.10
CA LEU A 267 -5.15 -6.07 15.95
C LEU A 267 -3.93 -5.56 15.17
N VAL A 268 -3.68 -6.13 13.99
CA VAL A 268 -2.60 -5.67 13.08
C VAL A 268 -2.83 -4.21 12.68
N ALA A 269 -4.05 -3.87 12.28
CA ALA A 269 -4.41 -2.51 11.89
C ALA A 269 -4.31 -1.51 13.06
N LEU A 270 -4.66 -1.93 14.29
CA LEU A 270 -4.48 -1.12 15.50
C LEU A 270 -3.00 -0.79 15.74
N LEU A 271 -2.12 -1.79 15.68
CA LEU A 271 -0.68 -1.60 15.86
C LEU A 271 -0.08 -0.69 14.79
N PHE A 272 -0.49 -0.89 13.54
CA PHE A 272 -0.06 -0.05 12.43
C PHE A 272 -0.50 1.41 12.59
N ASN A 273 -1.76 1.66 12.94
CA ASN A 273 -2.22 3.01 13.25
C ASN A 273 -1.43 3.61 14.41
N MET A 274 -1.13 2.83 15.46
CA MET A 274 -0.34 3.30 16.59
C MET A 274 1.08 3.71 16.17
N ALA A 275 1.72 2.94 15.30
CA ALA A 275 3.04 3.25 14.72
C ALA A 275 3.01 4.52 13.88
N ASN A 276 2.03 4.67 12.97
CA ASN A 276 1.89 5.85 12.14
C ASN A 276 1.64 7.11 12.99
N LEU A 277 0.78 7.03 14.01
CA LEU A 277 0.55 8.14 14.93
C LEU A 277 1.81 8.48 15.73
N GLY A 278 2.60 7.49 16.14
CA GLY A 278 3.92 7.71 16.75
C GLY A 278 4.88 8.47 15.82
N LEU A 279 4.93 8.07 14.55
CA LEU A 279 5.73 8.76 13.53
C LEU A 279 5.24 10.20 13.30
N ALA A 280 3.93 10.43 13.30
CA ALA A 280 3.34 11.76 13.21
C ALA A 280 3.74 12.66 14.39
N LEU A 281 3.76 12.11 15.60
CA LEU A 281 4.27 12.82 16.76
C LEU A 281 5.74 13.20 16.60
N LEU A 282 6.59 12.29 16.09
CA LEU A 282 8.00 12.58 15.81
C LEU A 282 8.17 13.73 14.82
N ILE A 283 7.44 13.72 13.70
CA ILE A 283 7.44 14.80 12.72
C ILE A 283 7.07 16.13 13.40
N ALA A 284 6.01 16.13 14.20
CA ALA A 284 5.55 17.32 14.92
C ALA A 284 6.57 17.85 15.93
N VAL A 285 7.48 17.02 16.44
CA VAL A 285 8.58 17.51 17.30
C VAL A 285 9.54 18.39 16.53
N PHE A 286 9.83 18.08 15.26
CA PHE A 286 10.85 18.77 14.46
C PHE A 286 10.32 19.94 13.65
N VAL A 287 9.03 19.96 13.35
CA VAL A 287 8.41 20.98 12.51
C VAL A 287 7.73 22.08 13.33
N ARG A 288 7.79 23.33 12.83
CA ARG A 288 7.18 24.51 13.49
C ARG A 288 6.13 25.25 12.67
N SER A 289 5.92 24.87 11.41
CA SER A 289 4.93 25.48 10.51
C SER A 289 4.10 24.39 9.85
N GLN A 290 2.82 24.66 9.63
CA GLN A 290 1.94 23.69 8.96
C GLN A 290 2.41 23.36 7.55
N GLN A 291 2.92 24.34 6.79
CA GLN A 291 3.38 24.11 5.41
C GLN A 291 4.57 23.15 5.37
N VAL A 292 5.54 23.33 6.29
CA VAL A 292 6.67 22.39 6.41
C VAL A 292 6.19 21.02 6.86
N ALA A 293 5.14 20.95 7.70
CA ALA A 293 4.62 19.68 8.19
C ALA A 293 3.96 18.90 7.07
N ILE A 294 3.21 19.56 6.17
CA ILE A 294 2.64 18.94 4.97
C ILE A 294 3.74 18.31 4.12
N ILE A 295 4.81 19.05 3.82
CA ILE A 295 5.91 18.56 2.96
C ILE A 295 6.61 17.36 3.59
N VAL A 296 7.01 17.47 4.87
CA VAL A 296 7.71 16.39 5.58
C VAL A 296 6.80 15.18 5.74
N ALA A 297 5.54 15.37 6.11
CA ALA A 297 4.61 14.28 6.29
C ALA A 297 4.27 13.60 4.96
N PHE A 298 4.16 14.33 3.85
CA PHE A 298 4.03 13.72 2.53
C PHE A 298 5.27 12.89 2.18
N LEU A 299 6.47 13.44 2.38
CA LEU A 299 7.72 12.72 2.11
C LEU A 299 7.87 11.47 3.00
N VAL A 300 7.36 11.47 4.23
CA VAL A 300 7.52 10.33 5.16
C VAL A 300 6.38 9.31 5.05
N PHE A 301 5.13 9.75 4.88
CA PHE A 301 3.96 8.87 4.88
C PHE A 301 3.55 8.38 3.50
N PHE A 302 3.85 9.14 2.44
CA PHE A 302 3.43 8.76 1.09
C PHE A 302 4.58 8.16 0.29
N VAL A 303 5.76 8.78 0.25
CA VAL A 303 6.81 8.35 -0.68
C VAL A 303 7.43 6.99 -0.30
N PRO A 304 8.13 6.82 0.84
CA PRO A 304 8.68 5.52 1.20
C PRO A 304 7.60 4.47 1.38
N PRO A 305 6.49 4.67 2.13
CA PRO A 305 5.47 3.64 2.28
C PRO A 305 4.84 3.17 0.96
N PHE A 306 4.71 4.04 -0.04
CA PHE A 306 4.20 3.64 -1.35
C PHE A 306 5.14 2.66 -2.06
N PHE A 307 6.45 2.96 -2.09
CA PHE A 307 7.44 2.14 -2.81
C PHE A 307 8.01 0.97 -1.98
N LEU A 308 8.19 1.18 -0.67
CA LEU A 308 8.85 0.28 0.28
C LEU A 308 7.88 -0.58 1.09
N SER A 309 6.57 -0.52 0.84
CA SER A 309 5.60 -1.39 1.53
C SER A 309 5.61 -2.84 1.06
N GLY A 310 6.25 -3.14 -0.07
CA GLY A 310 6.14 -4.47 -0.69
C GLY A 310 4.83 -4.67 -1.47
N MET A 311 4.04 -3.61 -1.70
CA MET A 311 2.78 -3.74 -2.44
C MET A 311 3.00 -3.82 -3.96
N PHE A 312 3.86 -2.96 -4.52
CA PHE A 312 4.19 -2.91 -5.97
C PHE A 312 5.40 -3.73 -6.35
N PHE A 313 6.40 -3.80 -5.47
CA PHE A 313 7.63 -4.51 -5.71
C PHE A 313 7.83 -5.54 -4.61
N PRO A 314 8.09 -6.82 -4.94
CA PRO A 314 8.41 -7.82 -3.94
C PRO A 314 9.64 -7.36 -3.12
N ALA A 315 9.57 -7.50 -1.80
CA ALA A 315 10.66 -7.09 -0.92
C ALA A 315 11.97 -7.85 -1.25
N ASP A 316 11.86 -9.12 -1.63
CA ASP A 316 13.00 -9.99 -1.95
C ASP A 316 13.70 -9.61 -3.26
N ALA A 317 13.01 -8.89 -4.15
CA ALA A 317 13.57 -8.41 -5.41
C ALA A 317 14.41 -7.14 -5.25
N MET A 318 14.32 -6.46 -4.10
CA MET A 318 15.05 -5.23 -3.84
C MET A 318 16.50 -5.50 -3.42
N PRO A 319 17.45 -4.59 -3.72
CA PRO A 319 18.81 -4.70 -3.21
C PRO A 319 18.84 -4.75 -1.67
N PHE A 320 19.80 -5.48 -1.10
CA PHE A 320 19.90 -5.68 0.36
C PHE A 320 19.86 -4.37 1.18
N ILE A 321 20.48 -3.30 0.68
CA ILE A 321 20.46 -1.98 1.35
C ILE A 321 19.03 -1.44 1.48
N VAL A 322 18.23 -1.57 0.42
CA VAL A 322 16.82 -1.12 0.41
C VAL A 322 15.98 -2.01 1.33
N GLN A 323 16.22 -3.32 1.34
CA GLN A 323 15.52 -4.25 2.25
C GLN A 323 15.75 -3.87 3.73
N LEU A 324 16.95 -3.44 4.10
CA LEU A 324 17.24 -2.97 5.45
C LEU A 324 16.42 -1.73 5.80
N GLU A 325 16.30 -0.77 4.89
CA GLU A 325 15.48 0.42 5.10
C GLU A 325 13.99 0.08 5.22
N MET A 326 13.49 -0.88 4.42
CA MET A 326 12.08 -1.31 4.44
C MET A 326 11.62 -1.77 5.83
N VAL A 327 12.49 -2.47 6.58
CA VAL A 327 12.18 -3.01 7.92
C VAL A 327 11.92 -1.91 8.95
N GLU A 328 12.42 -0.69 8.75
CA GLU A 328 12.16 0.43 9.66
C GLU A 328 10.75 1.02 9.46
N PHE A 329 10.12 0.76 8.31
CA PHE A 329 8.82 1.33 7.97
C PHE A 329 7.66 0.40 8.39
N PRO A 330 6.71 0.89 9.21
CA PRO A 330 5.55 0.11 9.63
C PRO A 330 4.71 -0.43 8.46
N SER A 331 4.73 0.25 7.31
CA SER A 331 3.97 -0.11 6.12
C SER A 331 4.39 -1.45 5.53
N MET A 332 5.68 -1.78 5.55
CA MET A 332 6.17 -3.05 5.02
C MET A 332 5.59 -4.24 5.80
N HIS A 333 5.68 -4.18 7.13
CA HIS A 333 5.13 -5.22 8.00
C HIS A 333 3.61 -5.29 7.94
N TYR A 334 2.93 -4.14 7.91
CA TYR A 334 1.47 -4.09 7.78
C TYR A 334 1.01 -4.73 6.47
N VAL A 335 1.59 -4.36 5.32
CA VAL A 335 1.16 -4.88 4.01
C VAL A 335 1.42 -6.37 3.91
N SER A 336 2.56 -6.86 4.39
CA SER A 336 2.85 -8.30 4.44
C SER A 336 1.82 -9.07 5.27
N LEU A 337 1.51 -8.59 6.49
CA LEU A 337 0.50 -9.21 7.36
C LEU A 337 -0.91 -9.11 6.77
N ALA A 338 -1.28 -7.95 6.23
CA ALA A 338 -2.61 -7.71 5.68
C ALA A 338 -2.85 -8.57 4.44
N LYS A 339 -1.88 -8.69 3.52
CA LYS A 339 -1.96 -9.61 2.37
C LYS A 339 -2.09 -11.06 2.82
N ALA A 340 -1.29 -11.50 3.79
CA ALA A 340 -1.37 -12.86 4.31
C ALA A 340 -2.74 -13.18 4.95
N ILE A 341 -3.29 -12.24 5.73
CA ILE A 341 -4.60 -12.43 6.39
C ILE A 341 -5.76 -12.35 5.38
N PHE A 342 -5.75 -11.39 4.45
CA PHE A 342 -6.82 -11.25 3.46
C PHE A 342 -6.84 -12.41 2.47
N LEU A 343 -5.69 -12.65 1.84
CA LEU A 343 -5.59 -13.51 0.67
C LEU A 343 -5.30 -14.95 1.05
N GLN A 344 -4.42 -15.20 2.01
CA GLN A 344 -4.02 -16.57 2.37
C GLN A 344 -4.82 -17.14 3.53
N GLY A 345 -5.47 -16.28 4.33
CA GLY A 345 -6.15 -16.69 5.56
C GLY A 345 -5.19 -17.13 6.67
N THR A 346 -3.91 -16.80 6.52
CA THR A 346 -2.84 -17.19 7.45
C THR A 346 -3.01 -16.49 8.80
N SER A 347 -2.72 -17.20 9.89
CA SER A 347 -2.76 -16.61 11.23
C SER A 347 -1.50 -15.78 11.51
N ILE A 348 -1.63 -14.76 12.37
CA ILE A 348 -0.50 -13.97 12.88
C ILE A 348 0.65 -14.85 13.41
N ARG A 349 0.35 -16.06 13.89
CA ARG A 349 1.34 -17.01 14.43
C ARG A 349 2.40 -17.43 13.42
N ASP A 350 2.05 -17.44 12.14
CA ASP A 350 2.97 -17.87 11.08
C ASP A 350 3.83 -16.69 10.57
N LEU A 351 3.41 -15.45 10.86
CA LEU A 351 4.13 -14.21 10.53
C LEU A 351 4.54 -13.41 11.78
N LEU A 352 4.98 -14.12 12.82
CA LEU A 352 5.34 -13.50 14.10
C LEU A 352 6.44 -12.45 13.98
N PHE A 353 7.40 -12.62 13.06
CA PHE A 353 8.46 -11.65 12.85
C PHE A 353 7.91 -10.26 12.48
N ASN A 354 7.06 -10.19 11.44
CA ASN A 354 6.43 -8.94 11.01
C ASN A 354 5.51 -8.37 12.09
N PHE A 355 4.76 -9.23 12.77
CA PHE A 355 3.85 -8.80 13.84
C PHE A 355 4.60 -8.18 15.03
N VAL A 356 5.67 -8.84 15.48
CA VAL A 356 6.48 -8.37 16.62
C VAL A 356 7.20 -7.08 16.27
N ILE A 357 7.78 -6.95 15.08
CA ILE A 357 8.43 -5.71 14.68
C ILE A 357 7.41 -4.57 14.59
N LEU A 358 6.24 -4.81 13.99
CA LEU A 358 5.18 -3.81 13.93
C LEU A 358 4.73 -3.37 15.33
N ALA A 359 4.61 -4.32 16.28
CA ALA A 359 4.29 -4.01 17.66
C ALA A 359 5.39 -3.18 18.35
N ILE A 360 6.66 -3.52 18.11
CA ILE A 360 7.82 -2.79 18.62
C ILE A 360 7.81 -1.36 18.07
N LEU A 361 7.71 -1.18 16.75
CA LEU A 361 7.65 0.13 16.10
C LEU A 361 6.48 0.98 16.64
N GLY A 362 5.31 0.36 16.86
CA GLY A 362 4.14 1.01 17.44
C GLY A 362 4.40 1.62 18.82
N ILE A 363 5.11 0.90 19.69
CA ILE A 363 5.42 1.34 21.05
C ILE A 363 6.63 2.29 21.06
N GLU A 364 7.68 1.93 20.32
CA GLU A 364 8.95 2.64 20.28
C GLU A 364 8.80 4.06 19.76
N LEU A 365 8.12 4.25 18.62
CA LEU A 365 7.95 5.57 18.01
C LEU A 365 7.21 6.54 18.96
N PHE A 366 6.21 6.03 19.68
CA PHE A 366 5.51 6.80 20.71
C PHE A 366 6.43 7.18 21.88
N GLU A 367 7.18 6.23 22.41
CA GLU A 367 8.08 6.49 23.55
C GLU A 367 9.23 7.43 23.18
N ILE A 368 9.82 7.29 21.99
CA ILE A 368 10.83 8.22 21.46
C ILE A 368 10.22 9.61 21.35
N ALA A 369 9.03 9.75 20.75
CA ALA A 369 8.35 11.04 20.62
C ALA A 369 8.11 11.69 22.00
N ALA A 370 7.57 10.92 22.95
CA ALA A 370 7.32 11.40 24.31
C ALA A 370 8.62 11.83 25.02
N PHE A 371 9.71 11.09 24.82
CA PHE A 371 11.01 11.40 25.39
C PHE A 371 11.65 12.67 24.80
N ILE A 372 11.65 12.83 23.46
CA ILE A 372 12.22 14.01 22.81
C ILE A 372 11.37 15.25 23.14
N PHE A 373 10.04 15.10 23.12
CA PHE A 373 9.13 16.17 23.52
C PHE A 373 9.47 16.67 24.93
N ARG A 374 9.79 15.78 25.87
CA ARG A 374 10.25 16.16 27.22
C ARG A 374 11.51 17.04 27.21
N LYS A 375 12.50 16.72 26.38
CA LYS A 375 13.83 17.38 26.34
C LYS A 375 13.84 18.73 25.59
N LYS A 376 13.16 18.85 24.46
CA LYS A 376 13.22 20.04 23.60
C LYS A 376 12.73 21.32 24.31
N ILE A 377 11.90 21.14 25.33
CA ILE A 377 11.33 22.19 26.19
C ILE A 377 12.34 22.73 27.22
N ILE A 378 13.33 21.93 27.62
CA ILE A 378 14.36 22.35 28.60
C ILE A 378 15.36 23.31 27.94
N VAL A 379 15.50 23.29 26.62
CA VAL A 379 16.49 24.09 25.88
C VAL A 379 15.93 25.43 25.37
N THR A 380 14.62 25.56 25.15
CA THR A 380 14.02 26.80 24.57
C THR A 380 13.63 27.89 25.57
N VAL A 381 13.90 27.72 26.87
CA VAL A 381 13.68 28.75 27.89
C VAL A 381 15.03 28.99 28.62
N PRO A 382 15.74 30.16 28.54
CA PRO A 382 15.24 31.53 28.40
C PRO A 382 16.21 32.55 27.70
N TRP A 383 16.29 32.66 26.36
CA TRP A 383 17.04 33.80 25.76
C TRP A 383 16.20 35.09 25.70
N ARG A 384 14.89 34.98 25.44
CA ARG A 384 13.96 36.14 25.44
C ARG A 384 13.76 36.78 26.83
N LYS A 385 13.83 36.00 27.91
CA LYS A 385 13.80 36.55 29.28
C LYS A 385 15.12 37.25 29.66
N TRP A 386 16.22 36.93 29.00
CA TRP A 386 17.51 37.63 29.17
C TRP A 386 17.51 39.00 28.48
N LEU A 387 16.99 39.09 27.25
CA LEU A 387 16.85 40.36 26.53
C LEU A 387 15.93 41.36 27.24
N ASN A 388 14.73 40.94 27.66
CA ASN A 388 13.80 41.84 28.35
C ASN A 388 14.31 42.30 29.73
N ARG A 389 15.22 41.56 30.38
CA ARG A 389 15.87 41.99 31.62
C ARG A 389 16.98 43.02 31.37
N ASN A 390 17.69 42.92 30.25
CA ASN A 390 18.76 43.85 29.90
C ASN A 390 18.22 45.18 29.38
N GLU A 391 17.14 45.18 28.59
CA GLU A 391 16.47 46.42 28.16
C GLU A 391 15.91 47.21 29.35
N LYS A 392 15.29 46.52 30.33
CA LYS A 392 14.82 47.15 31.57
C LYS A 392 15.97 47.69 32.44
N ARG A 393 17.14 47.04 32.45
CA ARG A 393 18.31 47.54 33.17
C ARG A 393 18.91 48.78 32.49
N GLN A 394 18.96 48.80 31.16
CA GLN A 394 19.48 49.95 30.41
C GLN A 394 18.58 51.18 30.55
N SER A 395 17.25 51.01 30.53
CA SER A 395 16.31 52.13 30.74
C SER A 395 16.38 52.73 32.14
N LEU A 396 16.51 51.88 33.18
CA LEU A 396 16.68 52.33 34.56
C LEU A 396 18.01 53.07 34.76
N THR A 397 19.10 52.59 34.14
CA THR A 397 20.41 53.24 34.23
C THR A 397 20.42 54.60 33.53
N GLN A 398 19.74 54.72 32.38
CA GLN A 398 19.61 56.02 31.69
C GLN A 398 18.74 57.01 32.48
N GLN A 399 17.67 56.56 33.15
CA GLN A 399 16.87 57.42 34.02
C GLN A 399 17.65 57.92 35.24
N THR A 400 18.48 57.08 35.86
CA THR A 400 19.31 57.49 37.01
C THR A 400 20.40 58.49 36.59
N ILE A 401 21.00 58.32 35.41
CA ILE A 401 22.00 59.26 34.89
C ILE A 401 21.36 60.60 34.53
N ALA A 402 20.15 60.62 33.97
CA ALA A 402 19.41 61.84 33.65
C ALA A 402 19.02 62.64 34.91
N GLN A 403 18.70 61.99 36.03
CA GLN A 403 18.38 62.66 37.30
C GLN A 403 19.60 63.22 38.04
N SER A 404 20.81 62.70 37.77
CA SER A 404 22.05 63.20 38.37
C SER A 404 22.68 64.43 37.69
N ARG A 405 22.11 64.89 36.56
CA ARG A 405 22.60 66.02 35.76
C ARG A 405 21.66 67.24 35.76
N GLY A 406 20.61 67.22 36.59
CA GLY A 406 19.63 68.31 36.74
C GLY A 406 19.90 69.19 37.95
#